data_AF-A0A9N9EJS3-F1
#
_entry.id   AF-A0A9N9EJS3-F1
#
_cell.length_a   1.000
_cell.length_b   1.000
_cell.length_c   1.000
_cell.angle_alpha   90.00
_cell.angle_beta   90.00
_cell.angle_gamma   90.00
#
_symmetry.space_group_name_H-M   'P 1'
#
loop_
_entity.id
_entity.type
_entity.pdbx_description
1 polymer ?
#
loop_
_entity_poly.entity_id
_entity_poly.type
_entity_poly.pdbx_seq_one_letter_code
_entity_poly.pdbx_strand_id
1 'polypeptide(L)'
;MNIKTANQEKHLIKLDIDGTSTNPDFSTLNQKLKGILQKLVKQGHKICFTTGRNYLSALPFYQEVGLDTFLVTYNGAYINNPSEKAQEQIVINPMANEVIKNILNEPLIKQNLRNVMIDKIDRTTISTSDDIYYQEIFFNGNPYTK
;
A
#
# COMPACT_ATOMS: atom_id res chain seq x y z
N MET A 1 30.43 -27.48 -24.56
CA MET A 1 30.67 -26.13 -24.05
C MET A 1 29.94 -26.01 -22.72
N ASN A 2 30.65 -26.17 -21.59
CA ASN A 2 30.05 -26.02 -20.26
C ASN A 2 29.78 -24.54 -20.02
N ILE A 3 28.55 -24.11 -20.32
CA ILE A 3 28.07 -22.82 -19.84
C ILE A 3 28.05 -22.96 -18.33
N LYS A 4 29.05 -22.38 -17.65
CA LYS A 4 28.99 -22.16 -16.22
C LYS A 4 27.67 -21.46 -15.97
N THR A 5 26.72 -22.13 -15.33
CA THR A 5 25.49 -21.53 -14.86
C THR A 5 25.92 -20.29 -14.09
N ALA A 6 25.56 -19.10 -14.59
CA ALA A 6 25.83 -17.85 -13.91
C ALA A 6 25.43 -18.04 -12.45
N ASN A 7 26.34 -17.69 -11.53
CA ASN A 7 26.09 -17.71 -10.10
C ASN A 7 24.68 -17.14 -9.89
N GLN A 8 23.73 -17.93 -9.36
CA GLN A 8 22.33 -17.52 -9.29
C GLN A 8 22.16 -16.47 -8.19
N GLU A 9 22.68 -15.27 -8.44
CA GLU A 9 22.53 -14.13 -7.56
C GLU A 9 21.05 -13.87 -7.34
N LYS A 10 20.68 -13.80 -6.07
CA LYS A 10 19.32 -13.49 -5.67
C LYS A 10 19.19 -11.98 -5.63
N HIS A 11 18.09 -11.49 -6.18
CA HIS A 11 17.82 -10.06 -6.29
C HIS A 11 16.58 -9.71 -5.48
N LEU A 12 16.58 -8.48 -4.96
CA LEU A 12 15.38 -7.82 -4.47
C LEU A 12 14.79 -6.99 -5.62
N ILE A 13 13.54 -7.28 -5.98
CA ILE A 13 12.81 -6.63 -7.05
C ILE A 13 11.69 -5.80 -6.41
N LYS A 14 11.73 -4.48 -6.64
CA LYS A 14 10.71 -3.56 -6.17
C LYS A 14 9.85 -3.14 -7.36
N LEU A 15 8.53 -3.22 -7.23
CA LEU A 15 7.60 -2.94 -8.31
C LEU A 15 6.52 -1.97 -7.86
N ASP A 16 6.22 -0.99 -8.71
CA ASP A 16 5.00 -0.22 -8.58
C ASP A 16 3.78 -1.04 -8.99
N ILE A 17 2.60 -0.63 -8.52
CA ILE A 17 1.32 -1.25 -8.83
C ILE A 17 0.68 -0.57 -10.05
N ASP A 18 0.34 0.71 -9.93
CA ASP A 18 -0.47 1.40 -10.94
C ASP A 18 0.33 1.71 -12.20
N GLY A 19 -0.20 1.30 -13.36
CA GLY A 19 0.48 1.49 -14.64
C GLY A 19 1.76 0.66 -14.83
N THR A 20 2.10 -0.18 -13.84
CA THR A 20 3.25 -1.10 -13.89
C THR A 20 2.81 -2.56 -13.77
N SER A 21 2.14 -2.89 -12.67
CA SER A 21 1.69 -4.26 -12.38
C SER A 21 0.24 -4.53 -12.74
N THR A 22 -0.58 -3.49 -12.79
CA THR A 22 -1.99 -3.57 -13.19
C THR A 22 -2.16 -3.55 -14.72
N ASN A 23 -3.35 -3.92 -15.17
CA ASN A 23 -3.86 -3.54 -16.48
C ASN A 23 -4.18 -2.02 -16.51
N PRO A 24 -4.50 -1.45 -17.69
CA PRO A 24 -4.86 -0.03 -17.81
C PRO A 24 -6.10 0.41 -17.02
N ASP A 25 -6.87 -0.54 -16.48
CA ASP A 25 -8.02 -0.28 -15.60
C ASP A 25 -7.61 0.03 -14.14
N PHE A 26 -6.33 -0.08 -13.82
CA PHE A 26 -5.76 0.09 -12.47
C PHE A 26 -6.39 -0.80 -11.39
N SER A 27 -7.27 -1.75 -11.73
CA SER A 27 -8.02 -2.55 -10.77
C SER A 27 -7.67 -4.02 -10.85
N THR A 28 -7.19 -4.47 -12.00
CA THR A 28 -6.84 -5.88 -12.22
C THR A 28 -5.35 -6.05 -12.45
N LEU A 29 -4.79 -7.12 -11.88
CA LEU A 29 -3.38 -7.46 -12.06
C LEU A 29 -3.13 -7.98 -13.49
N ASN A 30 -2.01 -7.57 -14.09
CA ASN A 30 -1.57 -8.14 -15.35
C ASN A 30 -1.16 -9.61 -15.15
N GLN A 31 -1.94 -10.54 -15.72
CA GLN A 31 -1.75 -11.97 -15.49
C GLN A 31 -0.44 -12.52 -16.08
N LYS A 32 0.07 -11.92 -17.16
CA LYS A 32 1.38 -12.29 -17.71
C LYS A 32 2.49 -11.92 -16.72
N LEU A 33 2.43 -10.71 -16.15
CA LEU A 33 3.40 -10.27 -15.14
C LEU A 33 3.32 -11.16 -13.90
N LYS A 34 2.11 -11.43 -13.37
CA LYS A 34 1.91 -12.34 -12.23
C LYS A 34 2.67 -13.66 -12.41
N GLY A 35 2.52 -14.31 -13.57
CA GLY A 35 3.21 -15.55 -13.87
C GLY A 35 4.74 -15.41 -13.91
N ILE A 36 5.27 -14.26 -14.32
CA ILE A 36 6.70 -13.95 -14.27
C ILE A 36 7.16 -13.76 -12.82
N LEU A 37 6.44 -12.98 -12.02
CA LEU A 37 6.76 -12.74 -10.62
C LEU A 37 6.79 -14.05 -9.82
N GLN A 38 5.81 -14.92 -10.01
CA GLN A 38 5.79 -16.23 -9.34
C GLN A 38 6.96 -17.13 -9.75
N LYS A 39 7.41 -17.07 -11.02
CA LYS A 39 8.62 -17.80 -11.46
C LYS A 39 9.88 -17.24 -10.79
N LEU A 40 9.99 -15.92 -10.68
CA LEU A 40 11.12 -15.27 -10.03
C LEU A 40 11.16 -15.58 -8.52
N VAL A 41 10.00 -15.60 -7.84
CA VAL A 41 9.90 -16.05 -6.44
C VAL A 41 10.40 -17.49 -6.30
N LYS A 42 9.97 -18.41 -7.18
CA LYS A 42 10.44 -19.82 -7.18
C LYS A 42 11.94 -19.95 -7.44
N GLN A 43 12.53 -19.00 -8.16
CA GLN A 43 13.98 -18.91 -8.37
C GLN A 43 14.73 -18.31 -7.18
N GLY A 44 14.03 -17.93 -6.10
CA GLY A 44 14.61 -17.38 -4.88
C GLY A 44 14.82 -15.87 -4.89
N HIS A 45 14.29 -15.16 -5.88
CA HIS A 45 14.26 -13.69 -5.84
C HIS A 45 13.22 -13.23 -4.81
N LYS A 46 13.49 -12.09 -4.18
CA LYS A 46 12.54 -11.43 -3.28
C LYS A 46 11.84 -10.31 -4.04
N ILE A 47 10.52 -10.25 -3.93
CA ILE A 47 9.70 -9.29 -4.66
C ILE A 47 8.82 -8.56 -3.66
N CYS A 48 8.90 -7.24 -3.66
CA CYS A 48 8.07 -6.34 -2.84
C CYS A 48 7.35 -5.33 -3.74
N PHE A 49 6.10 -5.02 -3.39
CA PHE A 49 5.40 -3.89 -4.00
C PHE A 49 5.75 -2.58 -3.29
N THR A 50 5.97 -1.53 -4.07
CA THR A 50 6.26 -0.16 -3.64
C THR A 50 5.33 0.80 -4.36
N THR A 51 4.34 1.34 -3.66
CA THR A 51 3.23 2.06 -4.30
C THR A 51 2.77 3.29 -3.49
N GLY A 52 2.15 4.25 -4.17
CA GLY A 52 1.43 5.35 -3.56
C GLY A 52 0.07 4.96 -2.98
N ARG A 53 -0.46 3.78 -3.35
CA ARG A 53 -1.70 3.25 -2.79
C ARG A 53 -1.63 3.13 -1.28
N ASN A 54 -2.80 3.26 -0.65
CA ASN A 54 -2.96 2.92 0.75
C ASN A 54 -2.82 1.40 0.96
N TYR A 55 -2.64 1.00 2.21
CA TYR A 55 -2.42 -0.40 2.57
C TYR A 55 -3.53 -1.32 2.04
N LEU A 56 -4.79 -0.98 2.29
CA LEU A 56 -5.93 -1.83 1.95
C LEU A 56 -6.14 -2.00 0.44
N SER A 57 -5.85 -0.96 -0.37
CA SER A 57 -5.98 -1.05 -1.82
C SER A 57 -4.79 -1.73 -2.50
N ALA A 58 -3.65 -1.85 -1.82
CA ALA A 58 -2.47 -2.57 -2.31
C ALA A 58 -2.47 -4.06 -1.91
N LEU A 59 -3.06 -4.38 -0.74
CA LEU A 59 -3.07 -5.74 -0.17
C LEU A 59 -3.62 -6.83 -1.12
N PRO A 60 -4.70 -6.61 -1.88
CA PRO A 60 -5.22 -7.64 -2.81
C PRO A 60 -4.20 -8.06 -3.87
N PHE A 61 -3.42 -7.12 -4.41
CA PHE A 61 -2.39 -7.41 -5.43
C PHE A 61 -1.23 -8.21 -4.82
N TYR A 62 -0.81 -7.83 -3.61
CA TYR A 62 0.19 -8.55 -2.84
C TYR A 62 -0.24 -10.02 -2.62
N GLN A 63 -1.48 -10.22 -2.18
CA GLN A 63 -2.05 -11.54 -1.94
C GLN A 63 -2.23 -12.34 -3.23
N GLU A 64 -2.67 -11.69 -4.31
CA GLU A 64 -2.90 -12.34 -5.60
C GLU A 64 -1.60 -12.93 -6.19
N VAL A 65 -0.48 -12.22 -6.07
CA VAL A 65 0.83 -12.73 -6.50
C VAL A 65 1.33 -13.85 -5.56
N GLY A 66 0.96 -13.78 -4.27
CA GLY A 66 1.40 -14.71 -3.23
C GLY A 66 2.77 -14.34 -2.67
N LEU A 67 3.00 -13.05 -2.41
CA LEU A 67 4.26 -12.55 -1.87
C LEU A 67 4.41 -12.86 -0.38
N ASP A 68 5.67 -12.98 0.07
CA ASP A 68 6.08 -13.26 1.46
C ASP A 68 7.02 -12.17 2.03
N THR A 69 7.05 -10.99 1.41
CA THR A 69 7.98 -9.91 1.73
C THR A 69 7.27 -8.62 2.13
N PHE A 70 8.01 -7.51 2.24
CA PHE A 70 7.42 -6.24 2.61
C PHE A 70 6.48 -5.68 1.54
N LEU A 71 5.40 -5.07 2.02
CA LEU A 71 4.53 -4.19 1.26
C LEU A 71 4.83 -2.75 1.66
N VAL A 72 5.22 -1.94 0.69
CA VAL A 72 5.58 -0.53 0.88
C VAL A 72 4.45 0.32 0.28
N THR A 73 3.73 1.05 1.12
CA THR A 73 2.55 1.85 0.75
C THR A 73 2.73 3.31 1.13
N TYR A 74 1.80 4.17 0.67
CA TYR A 74 1.86 5.63 0.88
C TYR A 74 3.21 6.23 0.48
N ASN A 75 3.78 5.79 -0.65
CA ASN A 75 5.10 6.20 -1.13
C ASN A 75 6.24 5.95 -0.13
N GLY A 76 6.11 4.90 0.69
CA GLY A 76 7.11 4.51 1.69
C GLY A 76 6.90 5.06 3.09
N ALA A 77 5.82 5.82 3.34
CA ALA A 77 5.46 6.25 4.68
C ALA A 77 4.98 5.10 5.58
N TYR A 78 4.58 3.97 4.99
CA TYR A 78 4.25 2.75 5.72
C TYR A 78 4.90 1.53 5.06
N ILE A 79 5.60 0.72 5.86
CA ILE A 79 6.21 -0.53 5.42
C ILE A 79 5.84 -1.62 6.43
N ASN A 80 5.20 -2.68 5.95
CA ASN A 80 4.84 -3.83 6.78
C ASN A 80 5.05 -5.14 6.02
N ASN A 81 5.11 -6.28 6.74
CA ASN A 81 5.01 -7.61 6.13
C ASN A 81 3.60 -8.20 6.33
N PRO A 82 2.72 -8.21 5.31
CA PRO A 82 1.37 -8.79 5.45
C PRO A 82 1.34 -10.30 5.67
N SER A 83 2.42 -11.01 5.30
CA SER A 83 2.49 -12.47 5.39
C SER A 83 2.86 -12.99 6.78
N GLU A 84 3.42 -12.13 7.64
CA GLU A 84 3.80 -12.51 9.00
C GLU A 84 2.65 -12.29 9.99
N LYS A 85 2.45 -13.25 10.90
CA LYS A 85 1.35 -13.19 11.88
C LYS A 85 1.43 -12.00 12.82
N ALA A 86 2.64 -11.54 13.13
CA ALA A 86 2.85 -10.36 13.98
C ALA A 86 2.67 -9.04 13.22
N GLN A 87 2.49 -9.09 11.88
CA GLN A 87 2.40 -7.93 11.00
C GLN A 87 3.49 -6.91 11.33
N GLU A 88 4.76 -7.34 11.31
CA GLU A 88 5.88 -6.48 11.71
C GLU A 88 5.83 -5.16 10.92
N GLN A 89 5.55 -4.09 11.67
CA GLN A 89 5.60 -2.72 11.18
C GLN A 89 7.05 -2.28 11.24
N ILE A 90 7.63 -2.01 10.08
CA ILE A 90 9.05 -1.68 9.97
C ILE A 90 9.21 -0.17 9.94
N VAL A 91 8.31 0.50 9.21
CA VAL A 91 8.32 1.95 9.08
C VAL A 91 6.89 2.46 9.19
N ILE A 92 6.71 3.45 10.07
CA ILE A 92 5.51 4.26 10.19
C ILE A 92 5.94 5.72 10.28
N ASN A 93 5.60 6.51 9.27
CA ASN A 93 5.90 7.94 9.22
C ASN A 93 4.63 8.73 8.90
N PRO A 94 3.71 8.87 9.86
CA PRO A 94 2.44 9.54 9.64
C PRO A 94 2.64 11.06 9.58
N MET A 95 1.82 11.74 8.79
CA MET A 95 1.76 13.20 8.83
C MET A 95 1.28 13.66 10.22
N ALA A 96 1.96 14.64 10.80
CA ALA A 96 1.59 15.19 12.10
C ALA A 96 0.18 15.79 12.07
N ASN A 97 -0.61 15.53 13.12
CA ASN A 97 -1.99 16.02 13.22
C ASN A 97 -2.10 17.54 13.08
N GLU A 98 -1.13 18.28 13.62
CA GLU A 98 -1.08 19.74 13.52
C GLU A 98 -0.96 20.20 12.06
N VAL A 99 -0.16 19.52 11.24
CA VAL A 99 -0.04 19.84 9.81
C VAL A 99 -1.38 19.63 9.10
N ILE A 100 -2.06 18.50 9.38
CA ILE A 100 -3.38 18.21 8.81
C ILE A 100 -4.38 19.30 9.24
N LYS A 101 -4.45 19.64 10.53
CA LYS A 101 -5.33 20.70 11.05
C LYS A 101 -5.04 22.05 10.39
N ASN A 102 -3.77 22.38 10.18
CA ASN A 102 -3.37 23.64 9.55
C ASN A 102 -3.82 23.70 8.09
N ILE A 103 -3.69 22.60 7.33
CA ILE A 103 -4.18 22.50 5.95
C ILE A 103 -5.71 22.68 5.92
N LEU A 104 -6.44 21.99 6.81
CA LEU A 104 -7.91 22.05 6.85
C LEU A 104 -8.46 23.42 7.31
N ASN A 105 -7.70 24.16 8.11
CA ASN A 105 -8.09 25.49 8.58
C ASN A 105 -7.59 26.62 7.68
N GLU A 106 -6.79 26.33 6.66
CA GLU A 106 -6.38 27.33 5.67
C GLU A 106 -7.65 27.91 5.01
N PRO A 107 -7.84 29.24 4.98
CA PRO A 107 -9.08 29.86 4.54
C PRO A 107 -9.58 29.41 3.15
N LEU A 108 -8.70 29.30 2.16
CA LEU A 108 -9.08 28.88 0.81
C LEU A 108 -9.51 27.41 0.78
N ILE A 109 -8.78 26.51 1.45
CA ILE A 109 -9.17 25.12 1.59
C ILE A 109 -10.52 25.05 2.31
N LYS A 110 -10.65 25.63 3.49
CA LYS A 110 -11.86 25.53 4.32
C LYS A 110 -13.13 26.03 3.60
N GLN A 111 -13.03 27.12 2.83
CA GLN A 111 -14.17 27.68 2.10
C GLN A 111 -14.56 26.86 0.86
N ASN A 112 -13.64 26.06 0.31
CA ASN A 112 -13.85 25.35 -0.95
C ASN A 112 -13.85 23.81 -0.81
N LEU A 113 -13.52 23.29 0.38
CA LEU A 113 -13.44 21.87 0.66
C LEU A 113 -14.84 21.27 0.74
N ARG A 114 -15.18 20.45 -0.25
CA ARG A 114 -16.47 19.71 -0.29
C ARG A 114 -16.35 18.35 0.40
N ASN A 115 -15.26 17.65 0.12
CA ASN A 115 -14.98 16.32 0.63
C ASN A 115 -13.52 16.21 1.03
N VAL A 116 -13.23 15.47 2.09
CA VAL A 116 -11.86 15.10 2.47
C VAL A 116 -11.80 13.66 2.95
N MET A 117 -10.74 12.96 2.55
CA MET A 117 -10.36 11.65 3.08
C MET A 117 -9.02 11.80 3.80
N ILE A 118 -8.99 11.38 5.06
CA ILE A 118 -7.76 11.27 5.85
C ILE A 118 -7.58 9.80 6.16
N ASP A 119 -6.57 9.19 5.55
CA ASP A 119 -6.25 7.79 5.73
C ASP A 119 -5.06 7.64 6.68
N LYS A 120 -5.29 6.99 7.81
CA LYS A 120 -4.26 6.60 8.76
C LYS A 120 -4.31 5.09 8.91
N ILE A 121 -3.16 4.51 9.28
CA ILE A 121 -2.99 3.07 9.48
C ILE A 121 -4.04 2.48 10.44
N ASP A 122 -4.54 3.28 11.38
CA ASP A 122 -5.52 2.90 12.39
C ASP A 122 -6.93 3.48 12.17
N ARG A 123 -7.11 4.47 11.29
CA ARG A 123 -8.38 5.20 11.10
C ARG A 123 -8.51 5.82 9.71
N THR A 124 -9.67 5.67 9.09
CA THR A 124 -10.04 6.45 7.91
C THR A 124 -11.16 7.43 8.28
N THR A 125 -10.94 8.73 8.14
CA THR A 125 -11.97 9.75 8.32
C THR A 125 -12.42 10.26 6.97
N ILE A 126 -13.71 10.17 6.66
CA ILE A 126 -14.31 10.75 5.45
C ILE A 126 -15.32 11.81 5.92
N SER A 127 -15.23 13.02 5.36
CA SER A 127 -16.20 14.09 5.58
C SER A 127 -16.84 14.48 4.25
N THR A 128 -18.16 14.58 4.25
CA THR A 128 -18.99 15.12 3.17
C THR A 128 -19.91 16.18 3.78
N SER A 129 -19.83 17.42 3.30
CA SER A 129 -20.66 18.58 3.70
C SER A 129 -22.16 18.21 3.76
N ASP A 130 -22.93 18.44 4.83
CA ASP A 130 -23.27 19.74 5.45
C ASP A 130 -23.37 19.71 6.99
N ASP A 131 -22.97 18.61 7.62
CA ASP A 131 -22.68 18.56 9.05
C ASP A 131 -21.24 18.08 9.19
N ILE A 132 -20.48 18.67 10.11
CA ILE A 132 -19.17 18.13 10.52
C ILE A 132 -19.42 16.87 11.39
N TYR A 133 -20.24 15.94 10.92
CA TYR A 133 -20.24 14.58 11.44
C TYR A 133 -18.96 13.92 10.93
N TYR A 134 -18.00 13.76 11.84
CA TYR A 134 -16.96 12.77 11.70
C TYR A 134 -17.64 11.41 11.50
N GLN A 135 -17.81 10.96 10.26
CA GLN A 135 -17.98 9.54 10.03
C GLN A 135 -16.57 8.95 9.95
N GLU A 136 -16.10 8.46 11.09
CA GLU A 136 -15.12 7.39 11.09
C GLU A 136 -15.78 6.21 10.36
N ILE A 137 -15.49 6.08 9.06
CA ILE A 137 -15.77 4.82 8.38
C ILE A 137 -14.67 3.88 8.86
N PHE A 138 -14.98 3.17 9.95
CA PHE A 138 -14.22 2.01 10.35
C PHE A 138 -14.37 0.98 9.23
N PHE A 139 -13.35 0.88 8.38
CA PHE A 139 -13.23 -0.30 7.54
C PHE A 139 -12.83 -1.47 8.45
N ASN A 140 -13.87 -2.23 8.81
CA ASN A 140 -13.89 -3.45 9.61
C ASN A 140 -13.69 -3.31 11.12
N GLY A 141 -14.53 -4.05 11.85
CA GLY A 141 -14.26 -4.53 13.20
C GLY A 141 -12.98 -5.35 13.24
N ASN A 142 -11.84 -4.66 13.18
CA ASN A 142 -10.51 -5.19 13.31
C ASN A 142 -10.33 -5.69 14.76
N PRO A 143 -10.20 -7.00 15.02
CA PRO A 143 -10.00 -7.52 16.37
C PRO A 143 -8.60 -7.19 16.93
N TYR A 144 -7.77 -6.46 16.18
CA TYR A 144 -6.38 -6.17 16.51
C TYR A 144 -6.09 -4.71 16.89
N THR A 145 -7.13 -3.86 17.00
CA THR A 145 -7.00 -2.54 17.63
C THR A 145 -7.73 -2.56 18.97
N LYS A 146 -7.00 -2.87 20.04
CA LYS A 146 -7.37 -2.54 21.42
C LYS A 146 -6.69 -1.25 21.82
#